data_AF-A0A4W5KU67-F1
#
_entry.id   AF-A0A4W5KU67-F1
#
_cell.length_a   1.000
_cell.length_b   1.000
_cell.length_c   1.000
_cell.angle_alpha   90.00
_cell.angle_beta   90.00
_cell.angle_gamma   90.00
#
_symmetry.space_group_name_H-M   'P 1'
#
loop_
_entity.id
_entity.type
_entity.pdbx_description
1 polymer ?
#
loop_
_entity_poly.entity_id
_entity_poly.type
_entity_poly.pdbx_seq_one_letter_code
_entity_poly.pdbx_strand_id
1 'polypeptide(L)'
;MRTGTVPLSADRQKEIKMINTRWVQVSKDLPEKQKQIESLLKELSHFQDQLTYLSSWTSTTRTTLEENPDNVEPKLIDEVQVKKPEVEGVLAKGQELYKYTPPSQPEKEKYHSLSDDWRAIQGQMIVHRERLAALRIQKTTIETLQGDAPALAQFNKAWAELSDWLSLLDQMVQTQRVTVADLDEINHMIAKTKGALGDMERRRPQLEGQMTAAQNLKNKTSNQETRAAITDRIDRLQTHWEESQGRLADRHQQLHNMLQDSSDWLDARKEVEPLIKRANDKLESWQDISYTMDALKKQNTDLKVTHTCTHTHSHTHI
;
A
#
# COMPACT_ATOMS: atom_id res chain seq x y z
N MET A 1 -33.64 51.60 -107.16
CA MET A 1 -33.92 50.18 -107.44
C MET A 1 -33.40 49.35 -106.28
N ARG A 2 -34.24 48.45 -105.77
CA ARG A 2 -33.97 47.59 -104.60
C ARG A 2 -32.77 46.66 -104.91
N THR A 3 -31.79 46.63 -104.01
CA THR A 3 -30.75 45.60 -104.01
C THR A 3 -31.39 44.27 -103.62
N GLY A 4 -31.50 43.36 -104.59
CA GLY A 4 -32.06 42.03 -104.39
C GLY A 4 -31.05 41.10 -103.74
N THR A 5 -31.32 40.69 -102.51
CA THR A 5 -30.64 39.58 -101.82
C THR A 5 -31.15 38.25 -102.39
N VAL A 6 -30.24 37.48 -103.02
CA VAL A 6 -30.52 36.11 -103.49
C VAL A 6 -30.70 35.18 -102.27
N PRO A 7 -31.72 34.28 -102.23
CA PRO A 7 -31.92 33.37 -101.11
C PRO A 7 -30.82 32.30 -101.07
N LEU A 8 -30.25 32.05 -99.89
CA LEU A 8 -29.33 30.94 -99.63
C LEU A 8 -30.05 29.59 -99.81
N SER A 9 -29.36 28.58 -100.37
CA SER A 9 -29.92 27.23 -100.52
C SER A 9 -30.15 26.57 -99.15
N ALA A 10 -31.16 25.68 -99.05
CA ALA A 10 -31.54 25.05 -97.78
C ALA A 10 -30.39 24.30 -97.08
N ASP A 11 -29.46 23.72 -97.85
CA ASP A 11 -28.28 23.03 -97.32
C ASP A 11 -27.30 23.99 -96.65
N ARG A 12 -27.03 25.15 -97.26
CA ARG A 12 -26.24 26.23 -96.63
C ARG A 12 -26.91 26.76 -95.37
N GLN A 13 -28.24 26.85 -95.37
CA GLN A 13 -28.99 27.25 -94.18
C GLN A 13 -28.84 26.25 -93.02
N LYS A 14 -28.76 24.95 -93.31
CA LYS A 14 -28.54 23.90 -92.31
C LYS A 14 -27.11 23.92 -91.76
N GLU A 15 -26.10 24.07 -92.61
CA GLU A 15 -24.70 24.20 -92.19
C GLU A 15 -24.49 25.41 -91.27
N ILE A 16 -25.04 26.58 -91.64
CA ILE A 16 -24.94 27.78 -90.81
C ILE A 16 -25.58 27.55 -89.43
N LYS A 17 -26.74 26.89 -89.36
CA LYS A 17 -27.37 26.55 -88.08
C LYS A 17 -26.51 25.61 -87.23
N MET A 18 -25.88 24.62 -87.84
CA MET A 18 -24.99 23.69 -87.15
C MET A 18 -23.75 24.40 -86.60
N ILE A 19 -23.12 25.23 -87.42
CA ILE A 19 -21.96 26.05 -87.03
C ILE A 19 -22.34 26.99 -85.90
N ASN A 20 -23.48 27.67 -86.01
CA ASN A 20 -23.94 28.61 -84.99
C ASN A 20 -24.26 27.91 -83.66
N THR A 21 -24.85 26.71 -83.71
CA THR A 21 -25.07 25.88 -82.51
C THR A 21 -23.76 25.48 -81.86
N ARG A 22 -22.78 25.04 -82.66
CA ARG A 22 -21.45 24.66 -82.18
C ARG A 22 -20.68 25.86 -81.63
N TRP A 23 -20.83 27.03 -82.24
CA TRP A 23 -20.26 28.29 -81.77
C TRP A 23 -20.83 28.71 -80.42
N VAL A 24 -22.16 28.67 -80.26
CA VAL A 24 -22.82 28.97 -78.98
C VAL A 24 -22.36 28.00 -77.89
N GLN A 25 -22.24 26.71 -78.22
CA GLN A 25 -21.75 25.71 -77.27
C GLN A 25 -20.30 25.97 -76.84
N VAL A 26 -19.39 26.21 -77.79
CA VAL A 26 -17.99 26.55 -77.49
C VAL A 26 -17.88 27.85 -76.70
N SER A 27 -18.68 28.86 -77.04
CA SER A 27 -18.72 30.15 -76.33
C SER A 27 -19.18 30.00 -74.89
N LYS A 28 -19.93 28.94 -74.55
CA LYS A 28 -20.36 28.63 -73.19
C LYS A 28 -19.36 27.73 -72.45
N ASP A 29 -18.79 26.75 -73.13
CA ASP A 29 -17.92 25.74 -72.51
C ASP A 29 -16.51 26.27 -72.24
N LEU A 30 -15.99 27.16 -73.09
CA LEU A 30 -14.62 27.66 -72.96
C LEU A 30 -14.40 28.46 -71.65
N PRO A 31 -15.28 29.39 -71.24
CA PRO A 31 -15.14 30.07 -69.95
C PRO A 31 -15.26 29.12 -68.76
N GLU A 32 -16.13 28.11 -68.84
CA GLU A 32 -16.30 27.12 -67.78
C GLU A 32 -15.05 26.24 -67.63
N LYS A 33 -14.44 25.83 -68.75
CA LYS A 33 -13.15 25.13 -68.75
C LYS A 33 -12.01 26.00 -68.24
N GLN A 34 -11.98 27.28 -68.60
CA GLN A 34 -11.01 28.22 -68.07
C GLN A 34 -11.12 28.34 -66.55
N LYS A 35 -12.33 28.52 -66.02
CA LYS A 35 -12.59 28.60 -64.57
C LYS A 35 -12.16 27.32 -63.83
N GLN A 36 -12.40 26.15 -64.42
CA GLN A 36 -11.95 24.87 -63.88
C GLN A 36 -10.41 24.79 -63.82
N ILE A 37 -9.72 25.20 -64.89
CA ILE A 37 -8.25 25.23 -64.94
C ILE A 37 -7.69 26.20 -63.91
N GLU A 38 -8.26 27.40 -63.79
CA GLU A 38 -7.83 28.41 -62.79
C GLU A 38 -8.00 27.90 -61.35
N SER A 39 -9.09 27.19 -61.05
CA SER A 39 -9.29 26.54 -59.75
C SER A 39 -8.22 25.49 -59.47
N LEU A 40 -7.96 24.60 -60.44
CA LEU A 40 -6.93 23.56 -60.31
C LEU A 40 -5.53 24.14 -60.16
N LEU A 41 -5.21 25.20 -60.90
CA LEU A 41 -3.93 25.91 -60.76
C LEU A 41 -3.75 26.47 -59.36
N LYS A 42 -4.81 27.05 -58.77
CA LYS A 42 -4.77 27.55 -57.39
C LYS A 42 -4.57 26.42 -56.38
N GLU A 43 -5.25 25.29 -56.55
CA GLU A 43 -5.11 24.12 -55.67
C GLU A 43 -3.73 23.47 -55.76
N LEU A 44 -3.15 23.39 -56.96
CA LEU A 44 -1.81 22.85 -57.20
C LEU A 44 -0.73 23.78 -56.67
N SER A 45 -0.86 25.10 -56.89
CA SER A 45 0.05 26.09 -56.30
C SER A 45 0.06 25.98 -54.78
N HIS A 46 -1.12 25.93 -54.16
CA HIS A 46 -1.22 25.79 -52.71
C HIS A 46 -0.58 24.49 -52.21
N PHE A 47 -0.77 23.39 -52.92
CA PHE A 47 -0.12 22.12 -52.59
C PHE A 47 1.42 22.21 -52.71
N GLN A 48 1.94 22.84 -53.76
CA GLN A 48 3.39 23.02 -53.94
C GLN A 48 4.01 23.90 -52.85
N ASP A 49 3.29 24.94 -52.42
CA ASP A 49 3.70 25.80 -51.31
C ASP A 49 3.74 24.99 -49.99
N GLN A 50 2.69 24.23 -49.71
CA GLN A 50 2.63 23.35 -48.53
C GLN A 50 3.72 22.29 -48.54
N LEU A 51 3.95 21.64 -49.68
CA LEU A 51 5.00 20.64 -49.85
C LEU A 51 6.39 21.22 -49.59
N THR A 52 6.64 22.42 -50.11
CA THR A 52 7.92 23.11 -49.89
C THR A 52 8.10 23.49 -48.43
N TYR A 53 7.09 24.11 -47.82
CA TYR A 53 7.13 24.51 -46.42
C TYR A 53 7.33 23.32 -45.48
N LEU A 54 6.52 22.27 -45.63
CA LEU A 54 6.58 21.11 -44.76
C LEU A 54 7.87 20.32 -44.95
N SER A 55 8.40 20.20 -46.17
CA SER A 55 9.70 19.55 -46.41
C SER A 55 10.84 20.27 -45.68
N SER A 56 10.86 21.60 -45.72
CA SER A 56 11.85 22.39 -44.96
C SER A 56 11.65 22.29 -43.44
N TRP A 57 10.39 22.28 -42.99
CA TRP A 57 10.07 22.13 -41.57
C TRP A 57 10.46 20.75 -41.04
N THR A 58 10.07 19.65 -41.71
CA THR A 58 10.43 18.29 -41.28
C THR A 58 11.93 18.07 -41.28
N SER A 59 12.66 18.61 -42.27
CA SER A 59 14.12 18.54 -42.29
C SER A 59 14.73 19.23 -41.07
N THR A 60 14.27 20.45 -40.74
CA THR A 60 14.75 21.19 -39.57
C THR A 60 14.43 20.47 -38.27
N THR A 61 13.17 20.04 -38.09
CA THR A 61 12.72 19.31 -36.90
C THR A 61 13.49 18.01 -36.71
N ARG A 62 13.75 17.27 -37.80
CA ARG A 62 14.56 16.07 -37.77
C ARG A 62 15.98 16.37 -37.27
N THR A 63 16.64 17.38 -37.84
CA THR A 63 18.00 17.76 -37.40
C THR A 63 18.02 18.13 -35.92
N THR A 64 17.05 18.91 -35.43
CA THR A 64 16.94 19.25 -34.00
C THR A 64 16.78 18.01 -33.11
N LEU A 65 15.99 17.03 -33.53
CA LEU A 65 15.82 15.77 -32.79
C LEU A 65 17.06 14.86 -32.85
N GLU A 66 17.82 14.90 -33.96
CA GLU A 66 19.11 14.18 -34.10
C GLU A 66 20.23 14.81 -33.26
N GLU A 67 20.23 16.14 -33.11
CA GLU A 67 21.20 16.87 -32.27
C GLU A 67 20.96 16.64 -30.76
N ASN A 68 19.70 16.50 -30.34
CA ASN A 68 19.33 16.31 -28.93
C ASN A 68 18.38 15.11 -28.73
N PRO A 69 18.82 13.87 -28.99
CA PRO A 69 17.98 12.67 -28.90
C PRO A 69 17.54 12.37 -27.45
N ASP A 70 18.31 12.85 -26.47
CA ASP A 70 18.09 12.55 -25.06
C ASP A 70 17.19 13.56 -24.34
N ASN A 71 17.01 14.75 -24.90
CA ASN A 71 16.31 15.87 -24.24
C ASN A 71 15.43 16.62 -25.24
N VAL A 72 14.39 15.95 -25.73
CA VAL A 72 13.41 16.54 -26.62
C VAL A 72 12.56 17.55 -25.84
N GLU A 73 12.51 18.80 -26.31
CA GLU A 73 11.70 19.84 -25.68
C GLU A 73 10.19 19.53 -25.77
N PRO A 74 9.41 19.72 -24.69
CA PRO A 74 7.96 19.49 -24.70
C PRO A 74 7.23 20.27 -25.80
N LYS A 75 7.67 21.50 -26.08
CA LYS A 75 7.10 22.35 -27.13
C LYS A 75 7.25 21.73 -28.51
N LEU A 76 8.39 21.09 -28.78
CA LEU A 76 8.67 20.43 -30.06
C LEU A 76 7.78 19.19 -30.23
N ILE A 77 7.54 18.45 -29.14
CA ILE A 77 6.62 17.30 -29.15
C ILE A 77 5.21 17.76 -29.51
N ASP A 78 4.73 18.83 -28.88
CA ASP A 78 3.41 19.41 -29.16
C ASP A 78 3.32 19.90 -30.61
N GLU A 79 4.36 20.59 -31.10
CA GLU A 79 4.43 21.08 -32.48
C GLU A 79 4.37 19.94 -33.50
N VAL A 80 5.10 18.84 -33.26
CA VAL A 80 5.06 17.64 -34.12
C VAL A 80 3.66 17.02 -34.14
N GLN A 81 2.94 16.99 -33.01
CA GLN A 81 1.57 16.50 -32.96
C GLN A 81 0.59 17.41 -33.71
N VAL A 82 0.76 18.74 -33.60
CA VAL A 82 -0.07 19.71 -34.32
C VAL A 82 0.16 19.64 -35.83
N LYS A 83 1.40 19.46 -36.29
CA LYS A 83 1.76 19.39 -37.71
C LYS A 83 1.54 18.03 -38.37
N LYS A 84 1.39 16.97 -37.58
CA LYS A 84 1.09 15.61 -38.05
C LYS A 84 -0.02 15.53 -39.13
N PRO A 85 -1.24 16.04 -38.90
CA PRO A 85 -2.31 15.94 -39.90
C PRO A 85 -1.99 16.71 -41.20
N GLU A 86 -1.25 17.82 -41.12
CA GLU A 86 -0.84 18.59 -42.30
C GLU A 86 0.15 17.79 -43.16
N VAL A 87 1.17 17.19 -42.52
CA VAL A 87 2.19 16.37 -43.21
C VAL A 87 1.57 15.12 -43.83
N GLU A 88 0.76 14.39 -43.08
CA GLU A 88 0.08 13.19 -43.57
C GLU A 88 -0.91 13.53 -44.71
N GLY A 89 -1.59 14.67 -44.62
CA GLY A 89 -2.48 15.17 -45.67
C GLY A 89 -1.75 15.50 -46.97
N VAL A 90 -0.60 16.19 -46.91
CA VAL A 90 0.22 16.50 -48.09
C VAL A 90 0.82 15.24 -48.71
N LEU A 91 1.30 14.30 -47.90
CA LEU A 91 1.82 13.02 -48.39
C LEU A 91 0.71 12.23 -49.11
N ALA A 92 -0.48 12.10 -48.51
CA ALA A 92 -1.61 11.42 -49.13
C ALA A 92 -2.06 12.09 -50.44
N LYS A 93 -2.14 13.42 -50.46
CA LYS A 93 -2.50 14.19 -51.67
C LYS A 93 -1.46 14.02 -52.77
N GLY A 94 -0.16 14.04 -52.43
CA GLY A 94 0.92 13.79 -53.39
C GLY A 94 0.85 12.37 -53.97
N GLN A 95 0.58 11.37 -53.13
CA GLN A 95 0.36 9.98 -53.57
C GLN A 95 -0.73 9.86 -54.64
N GLU A 96 -1.87 10.53 -54.45
CA GLU A 96 -2.97 10.52 -55.41
C GLU A 96 -2.64 11.31 -56.70
N LEU A 97 -2.03 12.49 -56.58
CA LEU A 97 -1.65 13.31 -57.73
C LEU A 97 -0.63 12.61 -58.63
N TYR A 98 0.37 11.97 -58.04
CA TYR A 98 1.48 11.36 -58.77
C TYR A 98 1.17 9.97 -59.35
N LYS A 99 0.00 9.42 -59.03
CA LYS A 99 -0.45 8.11 -59.54
C LYS A 99 -0.64 8.10 -61.06
N TYR A 100 -1.13 9.20 -61.61
CA TYR A 100 -1.47 9.31 -63.03
C TYR A 100 -0.53 10.24 -63.81
N THR A 101 0.07 11.22 -63.12
CA THR A 101 0.99 12.20 -63.72
C THR A 101 2.25 12.29 -62.88
N PRO A 102 3.43 11.90 -63.40
CA PRO A 102 4.66 11.99 -62.64
C PRO A 102 4.99 13.43 -62.24
N PRO A 103 5.49 13.66 -61.00
CA PRO A 103 5.94 14.98 -60.58
C PRO A 103 7.15 15.45 -61.39
N SER A 104 7.35 16.76 -61.40
CA SER A 104 8.62 17.33 -61.84
C SER A 104 9.77 16.83 -60.93
N GLN A 105 11.00 16.78 -61.43
CA GLN A 105 12.16 16.36 -60.64
C GLN A 105 12.31 17.09 -59.28
N PRO A 106 12.24 18.44 -59.19
CA PRO A 106 12.39 19.13 -57.90
C PRO A 106 11.23 18.85 -56.93
N GLU A 107 10.03 18.65 -57.45
CA GLU A 107 8.85 18.31 -56.65
C GLU A 107 8.93 16.87 -56.12
N LYS A 108 9.47 15.96 -56.93
CA LYS A 108 9.76 14.58 -56.53
C LYS A 108 10.76 14.55 -55.37
N GLU A 109 11.85 15.31 -55.45
CA GLU A 109 12.88 15.38 -54.40
C GLU A 109 12.30 15.87 -53.07
N LYS A 110 11.52 16.97 -53.08
CA LYS A 110 10.84 17.49 -51.89
C LYS A 110 9.86 16.49 -51.28
N TYR A 111 9.10 15.78 -52.11
CA TYR A 111 8.16 14.75 -51.64
C TYR A 111 8.86 13.59 -50.93
N HIS A 112 9.97 13.09 -51.49
CA HIS A 112 10.73 12.01 -50.85
C HIS A 112 11.39 12.48 -49.56
N SER A 113 12.01 13.68 -49.56
CA SER A 113 12.56 14.29 -48.34
C SER A 113 11.49 14.42 -47.24
N LEU A 114 10.32 14.98 -47.56
CA LEU A 114 9.21 15.10 -46.61
C LEU A 114 8.83 13.72 -46.03
N SER A 115 8.69 12.72 -46.88
CA SER A 115 8.32 11.35 -46.47
C SER A 115 9.38 10.72 -45.56
N ASP A 116 10.65 10.82 -45.92
CA ASP A 116 11.75 10.20 -45.19
C ASP A 116 11.99 10.89 -43.85
N ASP A 117 11.98 12.23 -43.83
CA ASP A 117 12.14 13.01 -42.61
C ASP A 117 10.95 12.80 -41.66
N TRP A 118 9.73 12.75 -42.19
CA TRP A 118 8.55 12.45 -41.37
C TRP A 118 8.62 11.08 -40.71
N ARG A 119 9.06 10.05 -41.44
CA ARG A 119 9.25 8.71 -40.88
C ARG A 119 10.31 8.69 -39.77
N ALA A 120 11.42 9.43 -39.95
CA ALA A 120 12.47 9.54 -38.94
C ALA A 120 11.96 10.21 -37.66
N ILE A 121 11.24 11.34 -37.79
CA ILE A 121 10.61 12.05 -36.66
C ILE A 121 9.68 11.12 -35.90
N GLN A 122 8.79 10.39 -36.59
CA GLN A 122 7.87 9.44 -35.94
C GLN A 122 8.61 8.35 -35.15
N GLY A 123 9.69 7.80 -35.71
CA GLY A 123 10.53 6.82 -35.02
C GLY A 123 11.12 7.37 -33.72
N GLN A 124 11.69 8.57 -33.76
CA GLN A 124 12.26 9.21 -32.57
C GLN A 124 11.21 9.55 -31.50
N MET A 125 10.00 9.96 -31.90
CA MET A 125 8.90 10.19 -30.97
C MET A 125 8.48 8.93 -30.22
N ILE A 126 8.50 7.77 -30.89
CA ILE A 126 8.21 6.47 -30.25
C ILE A 126 9.29 6.14 -29.21
N VAL A 127 10.57 6.21 -29.61
CA VAL A 127 11.71 5.93 -28.73
C VAL A 127 11.68 6.85 -27.50
N HIS A 128 11.41 8.14 -27.69
CA HIS A 128 11.29 9.09 -26.59
C HIS A 128 10.15 8.73 -25.63
N ARG A 129 8.98 8.33 -26.16
CA ARG A 129 7.83 7.90 -25.35
C ARG A 129 8.14 6.65 -24.53
N GLU A 130 8.80 5.66 -25.12
CA GLU A 130 9.23 4.44 -24.43
C GLU A 130 10.25 4.73 -23.33
N ARG A 131 11.22 5.61 -23.60
CA ARG A 131 12.19 6.07 -22.58
C ARG A 131 11.51 6.75 -21.40
N LEU A 132 10.56 7.65 -21.64
CA LEU A 132 9.79 8.30 -20.57
C LEU A 132 8.96 7.29 -19.77
N ALA A 133 8.39 6.27 -20.43
CA ALA A 133 7.70 5.19 -19.76
C ALA A 133 8.65 4.36 -18.87
N ALA A 134 9.84 4.02 -19.37
CA ALA A 134 10.86 3.30 -18.62
C ALA A 134 11.34 4.09 -17.38
N LEU A 135 11.57 5.41 -17.53
CA LEU A 135 11.92 6.29 -16.40
C LEU A 135 10.82 6.36 -15.34
N ARG A 136 9.54 6.37 -15.74
CA ARG A 136 8.41 6.31 -14.79
C ARG A 136 8.36 4.99 -14.02
N ILE A 137 8.60 3.86 -14.70
CA ILE A 137 8.66 2.53 -14.07
C ILE A 137 9.84 2.44 -13.11
N GLN A 138 11.01 2.95 -13.50
CA GLN A 138 12.19 2.96 -12.64
C GLN A 138 11.97 3.84 -11.40
N LYS A 139 11.38 5.03 -11.56
CA LYS A 139 11.03 5.92 -10.45
C LYS A 139 10.05 5.27 -9.47
N THR A 140 8.99 4.63 -9.95
CA THR A 140 8.04 3.90 -9.10
C THR A 140 8.68 2.70 -8.40
N THR A 141 9.61 2.01 -9.07
CA THR A 141 10.36 0.87 -8.49
C THR A 141 11.35 1.32 -7.42
N ILE A 142 12.02 2.46 -7.61
CA ILE A 142 12.93 3.04 -6.61
C ILE A 142 12.15 3.57 -5.41
N GLU A 143 11.00 4.23 -5.63
CA GLU A 143 10.10 4.69 -4.57
C GLU A 143 9.52 3.53 -3.74
N THR A 144 9.23 2.38 -4.37
CA THR A 144 8.75 1.17 -3.66
C THR A 144 9.86 0.38 -2.95
N LEU A 145 11.11 0.42 -3.43
CA LEU A 145 12.22 -0.35 -2.84
C LEU A 145 13.04 0.41 -1.81
N GLN A 146 13.12 1.75 -1.87
CA GLN A 146 14.00 2.55 -1.00
C GLN A 146 13.29 3.32 0.13
N GLY A 147 11.96 3.51 0.07
CA GLY A 147 11.25 4.31 1.08
C GLY A 147 10.89 3.56 2.37
N ASP A 148 10.43 2.31 2.26
CA ASP A 148 9.68 1.65 3.34
C ASP A 148 10.19 0.26 3.74
N ALA A 149 11.02 -0.40 2.93
CA ALA A 149 11.51 -1.75 3.24
C ALA A 149 12.36 -1.81 4.54
N PRO A 150 13.29 -0.88 4.80
CA PRO A 150 14.06 -0.88 6.05
C PRO A 150 13.20 -0.56 7.28
N ALA A 151 12.29 0.42 7.16
CA ALA A 151 11.41 0.82 8.25
C ALA A 151 10.39 -0.28 8.61
N LEU A 152 9.83 -0.95 7.59
CA LEU A 152 8.95 -2.10 7.78
C LEU A 152 9.71 -3.30 8.38
N ALA A 153 10.94 -3.55 7.94
CA ALA A 153 11.79 -4.59 8.54
C ALA A 153 12.12 -4.30 10.01
N GLN A 154 12.45 -3.05 10.34
CA GLN A 154 12.71 -2.62 11.71
C GLN A 154 11.47 -2.73 12.60
N PHE A 155 10.31 -2.31 12.10
CA PHE A 155 9.02 -2.50 12.77
C PHE A 155 8.74 -3.98 13.03
N ASN A 156 8.87 -4.84 12.01
CA ASN A 156 8.62 -6.28 12.16
C ASN A 156 9.57 -6.93 13.17
N LYS A 157 10.83 -6.52 13.19
CA LYS A 157 11.83 -7.00 14.16
C LYS A 157 11.48 -6.57 15.58
N ALA A 158 11.20 -5.29 15.80
CA ALA A 158 10.89 -4.77 17.14
C ALA A 158 9.54 -5.29 17.67
N TRP A 159 8.56 -5.49 16.77
CA TRP A 159 7.30 -6.18 17.09
C TRP A 159 7.55 -7.61 17.57
N ALA A 160 8.37 -8.39 16.86
CA ALA A 160 8.70 -9.76 17.25
C ALA A 160 9.44 -9.81 18.59
N GLU A 161 10.44 -8.97 18.79
CA GLU A 161 11.20 -8.89 20.04
C GLU A 161 10.31 -8.57 21.26
N LEU A 162 9.36 -7.63 21.12
CA LEU A 162 8.41 -7.31 22.19
C LEU A 162 7.40 -8.45 22.43
N SER A 163 6.88 -9.04 21.36
CA SER A 163 5.93 -10.16 21.45
C SER A 163 6.56 -11.40 22.10
N ASP A 164 7.81 -11.71 21.76
CA ASP A 164 8.56 -12.81 22.36
C ASP A 164 8.83 -12.54 23.84
N TRP A 165 9.23 -11.31 24.18
CA TRP A 165 9.44 -10.92 25.57
C TRP A 165 8.17 -11.02 26.42
N LEU A 166 7.01 -10.58 25.89
CA LEU A 166 5.72 -10.75 26.55
C LEU A 166 5.36 -12.23 26.76
N SER A 167 5.62 -13.06 25.74
CA SER A 167 5.38 -14.52 25.83
C SER A 167 6.24 -15.16 26.93
N LEU A 168 7.49 -14.72 27.09
CA LEU A 168 8.36 -15.19 28.18
C LEU A 168 7.85 -14.76 29.55
N LEU A 169 7.30 -13.54 29.68
CA LEU A 169 6.68 -13.09 30.93
C LEU A 169 5.43 -13.90 31.27
N ASP A 170 4.57 -14.16 30.29
CA ASP A 170 3.37 -14.97 30.50
C ASP A 170 3.74 -16.39 30.94
N GLN A 171 4.73 -17.00 30.28
CA GLN A 171 5.24 -18.32 30.66
C GLN A 171 5.84 -18.30 32.08
N MET A 172 6.57 -17.24 32.44
CA MET A 172 7.07 -17.06 33.79
C MET A 172 5.92 -17.07 34.79
N VAL A 173 4.90 -16.24 34.61
CA VAL A 173 3.73 -16.17 35.51
C VAL A 173 2.99 -17.51 35.59
N GLN A 174 2.77 -18.16 34.45
CA GLN A 174 2.04 -19.42 34.36
C GLN A 174 2.75 -20.58 35.07
N THR A 175 4.08 -20.58 35.08
CA THR A 175 4.90 -21.65 35.69
C THR A 175 5.28 -21.38 37.14
N GLN A 176 5.04 -20.17 37.66
CA GLN A 176 5.31 -19.83 39.05
C GLN A 176 4.49 -20.70 40.01
N ARG A 177 5.19 -21.46 40.86
CA ARG A 177 4.63 -22.19 42.00
C ARG A 177 5.23 -21.64 43.28
N VAL A 178 4.46 -21.70 44.36
CA VAL A 178 4.88 -21.32 45.71
C VAL A 178 4.28 -22.30 46.71
N THR A 179 4.98 -22.56 47.79
CA THR A 179 4.55 -23.44 48.89
C THR A 179 3.78 -22.62 49.92
N VAL A 180 2.60 -23.10 50.31
CA VAL A 180 1.80 -22.45 51.37
C VAL A 180 2.54 -22.54 52.70
N ALA A 181 2.48 -21.49 53.52
CA ALA A 181 3.20 -21.35 54.78
C ALA A 181 4.74 -21.22 54.68
N ASP A 182 5.31 -21.21 53.47
CA ASP A 182 6.69 -20.76 53.24
C ASP A 182 6.70 -19.26 52.93
N LEU A 183 6.81 -18.44 53.99
CA LEU A 183 6.74 -16.98 53.86
C LEU A 183 7.90 -16.40 53.06
N ASP A 184 9.08 -17.01 53.11
CA ASP A 184 10.26 -16.53 52.39
C ASP A 184 10.13 -16.79 50.88
N GLU A 185 9.64 -17.98 50.49
CA GLU A 185 9.36 -18.31 49.09
C GLU A 185 8.26 -17.39 48.51
N ILE A 186 7.18 -17.16 49.26
CA ILE A 186 6.10 -16.27 48.82
C ILE A 186 6.61 -14.83 48.66
N ASN A 187 7.35 -14.30 49.65
CA ASN A 187 7.93 -12.95 49.56
C ASN A 187 8.93 -12.81 48.41
N HIS A 188 9.77 -13.83 48.17
CA HIS A 188 10.67 -13.85 47.02
C HIS A 188 9.88 -13.75 45.72
N MET A 189 8.77 -14.49 45.61
CA MET A 189 7.93 -14.46 44.42
C MET A 189 7.21 -13.12 44.23
N ILE A 190 6.75 -12.48 45.32
CA ILE A 190 6.19 -11.12 45.29
C ILE A 190 7.22 -10.14 44.72
N ALA A 191 8.46 -10.17 45.24
CA ALA A 191 9.53 -9.31 44.77
C ALA A 191 9.84 -9.53 43.27
N LYS A 192 9.85 -10.79 42.82
CA LYS A 192 10.06 -11.14 41.40
C LYS A 192 8.94 -10.59 40.51
N THR A 193 7.68 -10.81 40.87
CA THR A 193 6.52 -10.32 40.09
C THR A 193 6.46 -8.79 40.08
N LYS A 194 6.80 -8.14 41.20
CA LYS A 194 6.93 -6.67 41.29
C LYS A 194 8.04 -6.14 40.37
N GLY A 195 9.17 -6.85 40.30
CA GLY A 195 10.26 -6.54 39.37
C GLY A 195 9.81 -6.60 37.90
N ALA A 196 9.07 -7.65 37.53
CA ALA A 196 8.52 -7.81 36.18
C ALA A 196 7.52 -6.69 35.81
N LEU A 197 6.65 -6.27 36.73
CA LEU A 197 5.78 -5.10 36.53
C LEU A 197 6.59 -3.82 36.30
N GLY A 198 7.70 -3.63 37.02
CA GLY A 198 8.62 -2.52 36.80
C GLY A 198 9.34 -2.58 35.45
N ASP A 199 9.73 -3.78 34.99
CA ASP A 199 10.30 -3.99 33.65
C ASP A 199 9.31 -3.61 32.55
N MET A 200 8.04 -3.94 32.75
CA MET A 200 6.96 -3.59 31.85
C MET A 200 6.76 -2.08 31.77
N GLU A 201 6.71 -1.38 32.90
CA GLU A 201 6.64 0.08 32.93
C GLU A 201 7.84 0.72 32.19
N ARG A 202 9.06 0.21 32.41
CA ARG A 202 10.28 0.69 31.72
C ARG A 202 10.24 0.48 30.21
N ARG A 203 9.55 -0.57 29.73
CA ARG A 203 9.43 -0.90 28.30
C ARG A 203 8.22 -0.26 27.62
N ARG A 204 7.29 0.36 28.35
CA ARG A 204 6.12 1.05 27.77
C ARG A 204 6.49 2.03 26.64
N PRO A 205 7.57 2.84 26.71
CA PRO A 205 7.97 3.70 25.60
C PRO A 205 8.32 2.95 24.32
N GLN A 206 8.77 1.69 24.41
CA GLN A 206 9.04 0.85 23.24
C GLN A 206 7.75 0.48 22.50
N LEU A 207 6.68 0.15 23.24
CA LEU A 207 5.35 -0.10 22.69
C LEU A 207 4.80 1.16 22.00
N GLU A 208 4.86 2.31 22.67
CA GLU A 208 4.42 3.60 22.11
C GLU A 208 5.21 3.96 20.83
N GLY A 209 6.52 3.67 20.83
CA GLY A 209 7.37 3.79 19.65
C GLY A 209 6.90 2.89 18.50
N GLN A 210 6.49 1.65 18.78
CA GLN A 210 5.92 0.75 17.77
C GLN A 210 4.58 1.25 17.23
N MET A 211 3.71 1.82 18.07
CA MET A 211 2.45 2.42 17.62
C MET A 211 2.69 3.58 16.65
N THR A 212 3.67 4.43 16.99
CA THR A 212 4.07 5.55 16.13
C THR A 212 4.66 5.06 14.81
N ALA A 213 5.55 4.06 14.85
CA ALA A 213 6.14 3.45 13.67
C ALA A 213 5.07 2.82 12.75
N ALA A 214 4.11 2.08 13.33
CA ALA A 214 2.98 1.50 12.61
C ALA A 214 2.15 2.58 11.89
N GLN A 215 1.83 3.69 12.56
CA GLN A 215 1.07 4.78 11.96
C GLN A 215 1.85 5.46 10.82
N ASN A 216 3.15 5.70 11.01
CA ASN A 216 4.01 6.28 9.98
C ASN A 216 4.09 5.38 8.73
N LEU A 217 4.24 4.06 8.92
CA LEU A 217 4.23 3.09 7.83
C LEU A 217 2.89 3.07 7.10
N LYS A 218 1.76 3.08 7.83
CA LYS A 218 0.41 3.15 7.27
C LYS A 218 0.14 4.43 6.46
N ASN A 219 0.79 5.54 6.81
CA ASN A 219 0.65 6.80 6.08
C ASN A 219 1.49 6.81 4.79
N LYS A 220 2.59 6.06 4.75
CA LYS A 220 3.51 6.01 3.59
C LYS A 220 3.14 4.93 2.58
N THR A 221 2.53 3.83 3.01
CA THR A 221 2.15 2.74 2.12
C THR A 221 0.78 2.96 1.46
N SER A 222 0.71 2.80 0.14
CA SER A 222 -0.53 2.80 -0.64
C SER A 222 -1.16 1.42 -0.76
N ASN A 223 -0.46 0.35 -0.36
CA ASN A 223 -0.96 -1.02 -0.41
C ASN A 223 -1.92 -1.29 0.76
N GLN A 224 -3.19 -1.54 0.44
CA GLN A 224 -4.24 -1.76 1.43
C GLN A 224 -4.01 -3.03 2.28
N GLU A 225 -3.48 -4.11 1.69
CA GLU A 225 -3.17 -5.35 2.42
C GLU A 225 -2.05 -5.12 3.43
N THR A 226 -1.00 -4.39 3.04
CA THR A 226 0.09 -4.00 3.95
C THR A 226 -0.43 -3.14 5.10
N ARG A 227 -1.34 -2.19 4.83
CA ARG A 227 -1.97 -1.35 5.88
C ARG A 227 -2.81 -2.18 6.86
N ALA A 228 -3.56 -3.15 6.34
CA ALA A 228 -4.34 -4.06 7.17
C ALA A 228 -3.44 -4.94 8.06
N ALA A 229 -2.38 -5.52 7.49
CA ALA A 229 -1.43 -6.35 8.23
C ALA A 229 -0.68 -5.58 9.33
N ILE A 230 -0.27 -4.33 9.07
CA ILE A 230 0.35 -3.47 10.09
C ILE A 230 -0.63 -3.19 11.24
N THR A 231 -1.89 -2.92 10.91
CA THR A 231 -2.94 -2.64 11.90
C THR A 231 -3.21 -3.87 12.78
N ASP A 232 -3.44 -5.04 12.18
CA ASP A 232 -3.65 -6.29 12.92
C ASP A 232 -2.47 -6.63 13.84
N ARG A 233 -1.22 -6.40 13.40
CA ARG A 233 -0.03 -6.61 14.23
C ARG A 233 0.03 -5.70 15.44
N ILE A 234 -0.19 -4.40 15.27
CA ILE A 234 -0.10 -3.45 16.39
C ILE A 234 -1.24 -3.66 17.39
N ASP A 235 -2.44 -3.97 16.90
CA ASP A 235 -3.61 -4.26 17.74
C ASP A 235 -3.38 -5.52 18.60
N ARG A 236 -2.82 -6.58 17.99
CA ARG A 236 -2.44 -7.80 18.72
C ARG A 236 -1.36 -7.55 19.76
N LEU A 237 -0.33 -6.76 19.43
CA LEU A 237 0.75 -6.45 20.36
C LEU A 237 0.22 -5.65 21.56
N GLN A 238 -0.66 -4.67 21.31
CA GLN A 238 -1.28 -3.88 22.37
C GLN A 238 -2.16 -4.76 23.27
N THR A 239 -3.00 -5.60 22.66
CA THR A 239 -3.85 -6.54 23.41
C THR A 239 -3.00 -7.48 24.27
N HIS A 240 -1.95 -8.07 23.70
CA HIS A 240 -1.04 -8.98 24.41
C HIS A 240 -0.36 -8.27 25.59
N TRP A 241 0.09 -7.03 25.38
CA TRP A 241 0.66 -6.21 26.44
C TRP A 241 -0.33 -5.99 27.59
N GLU A 242 -1.54 -5.53 27.29
CA GLU A 242 -2.58 -5.26 28.31
C GLU A 242 -2.92 -6.51 29.12
N GLU A 243 -3.08 -7.64 28.43
CA GLU A 243 -3.34 -8.93 29.08
C GLU A 243 -2.18 -9.40 29.97
N SER A 244 -0.94 -9.34 29.49
CA SER A 244 0.25 -9.71 30.28
C SER A 244 0.40 -8.83 31.52
N GLN A 245 0.11 -7.53 31.39
CA GLN A 245 0.13 -6.59 32.52
C GLN A 245 -0.93 -6.96 33.56
N GLY A 246 -2.15 -7.28 33.10
CA GLY A 246 -3.25 -7.75 33.94
C GLY A 246 -2.89 -9.04 34.67
N ARG A 247 -2.41 -10.06 33.94
CA ARG A 247 -1.97 -11.34 34.52
C ARG A 247 -0.89 -11.17 35.60
N LEU A 248 0.09 -10.28 35.38
CA LEU A 248 1.12 -9.97 36.36
C LEU A 248 0.55 -9.29 37.61
N ALA A 249 -0.35 -8.31 37.44
CA ALA A 249 -0.98 -7.60 38.55
C ALA A 249 -1.84 -8.55 39.39
N ASP A 250 -2.65 -9.38 38.75
CA ASP A 250 -3.49 -10.39 39.40
C ASP A 250 -2.63 -11.39 40.18
N ARG A 251 -1.54 -11.88 39.58
CA ARG A 251 -0.60 -12.79 40.25
C ARG A 251 0.07 -12.13 41.44
N HIS A 252 0.47 -10.86 41.33
CA HIS A 252 1.06 -10.10 42.43
C HIS A 252 0.08 -9.99 43.61
N GLN A 253 -1.19 -9.66 43.32
CA GLN A 253 -2.23 -9.59 44.35
C GLN A 253 -2.50 -10.97 44.97
N GLN A 254 -2.56 -12.02 44.17
CA GLN A 254 -2.75 -13.39 44.65
C GLN A 254 -1.64 -13.80 45.63
N LEU A 255 -0.38 -13.50 45.31
CA LEU A 255 0.74 -13.81 46.21
C LEU A 255 0.68 -13.03 47.53
N HIS A 256 0.23 -11.77 47.51
CA HIS A 256 0.00 -11.01 48.73
C HIS A 256 -1.10 -11.60 49.60
N ASN A 257 -2.22 -12.02 49.00
CA ASN A 257 -3.29 -12.70 49.73
C ASN A 257 -2.77 -14.01 50.34
N MET A 258 -2.02 -14.81 49.56
CA MET A 258 -1.41 -16.05 50.05
C MET A 258 -0.41 -15.81 51.20
N LEU A 259 0.33 -14.71 51.17
CA LEU A 259 1.25 -14.34 52.24
C LEU A 259 0.48 -14.05 53.54
N GLN A 260 -0.60 -13.29 53.44
CA GLN A 260 -1.46 -12.98 54.57
C GLN A 260 -2.08 -14.25 55.15
N ASP A 261 -2.74 -15.06 54.30
CA ASP A 261 -3.37 -16.32 54.71
C ASP A 261 -2.35 -17.29 55.35
N SER A 262 -1.14 -17.36 54.79
CA SER A 262 -0.06 -18.19 55.33
C SER A 262 0.44 -17.70 56.68
N SER A 263 0.53 -16.38 56.88
CA SER A 263 0.90 -15.79 58.18
C SER A 263 -0.16 -16.09 59.24
N ASP A 264 -1.44 -15.83 58.90
CA ASP A 264 -2.57 -16.04 59.81
C ASP A 264 -2.70 -17.51 60.21
N TRP A 265 -2.50 -18.43 59.26
CA TRP A 265 -2.49 -19.87 59.54
C TRP A 265 -1.32 -20.29 60.43
N LEU A 266 -0.11 -19.74 60.21
CA LEU A 266 1.05 -20.04 61.05
C LEU A 266 0.85 -19.57 62.49
N ASP A 267 0.27 -18.39 62.68
CA ASP A 267 -0.06 -17.85 63.99
C ASP A 267 -1.12 -18.70 64.70
N ALA A 268 -2.23 -19.03 64.02
CA ALA A 268 -3.26 -19.92 64.56
C ALA A 268 -2.69 -21.31 64.92
N ARG A 269 -1.83 -21.89 64.07
CA ARG A 269 -1.17 -23.17 64.35
C ARG A 269 -0.32 -23.09 65.62
N LYS A 270 0.43 -22.00 65.79
CA LYS A 270 1.28 -21.78 66.97
C LYS A 270 0.46 -21.69 68.28
N GLU A 271 -0.76 -21.18 68.22
CA GLU A 271 -1.69 -21.15 69.36
C GLU A 271 -2.24 -22.54 69.71
N VAL A 272 -2.56 -23.35 68.69
CA VAL A 272 -3.19 -24.67 68.87
C VAL A 272 -2.19 -25.77 69.24
N GLU A 273 -0.96 -25.74 68.71
CA GLU A 273 0.08 -26.75 68.96
C GLU A 273 0.33 -27.06 70.46
N PRO A 274 0.50 -26.08 71.37
CA PRO A 274 0.69 -26.36 72.79
C PRO A 274 -0.55 -26.95 73.46
N LEU A 275 -1.76 -26.64 72.97
CA LEU A 275 -3.00 -27.21 73.48
C LEU A 275 -3.11 -28.69 73.14
N ILE A 276 -2.78 -29.05 71.89
CA ILE A 276 -2.72 -30.45 71.43
C ILE A 276 -1.66 -31.21 72.23
N LYS A 277 -0.44 -30.64 72.36
CA LYS A 277 0.62 -31.27 73.15
C LYS A 277 0.19 -31.56 74.58
N ARG A 278 -0.42 -30.57 75.26
CA ARG A 278 -0.92 -30.74 76.63
C ARG A 278 -2.00 -31.82 76.72
N ALA A 279 -2.90 -31.89 75.74
CA ALA A 279 -3.94 -32.91 75.69
C ALA A 279 -3.33 -34.32 75.51
N ASN A 280 -2.33 -34.47 74.63
CA ASN A 280 -1.61 -35.73 74.42
C ASN A 280 -0.80 -36.14 75.67
N ASP A 281 -0.04 -35.23 76.27
CA ASP A 281 0.72 -35.49 77.51
C ASP A 281 -0.22 -35.98 78.64
N LYS A 282 -1.42 -35.36 78.77
CA LYS A 282 -2.45 -35.78 79.72
C LYS A 282 -2.97 -37.19 79.40
N LEU A 283 -3.22 -37.49 78.13
CA LEU A 283 -3.68 -38.80 77.68
C LEU A 283 -2.65 -39.90 77.95
N GLU A 284 -1.36 -39.65 77.66
CA GLU A 284 -0.27 -40.59 77.94
C GLU A 284 -0.06 -40.83 79.44
N SER A 285 -0.29 -39.81 80.29
CA SER A 285 -0.19 -39.97 81.75
C SER A 285 -1.22 -40.95 82.34
N TRP A 286 -2.24 -41.36 81.58
CA TRP A 286 -3.25 -42.34 81.99
C TRP A 286 -2.92 -43.78 81.63
N GLN A 287 -1.68 -44.08 81.22
CA GLN A 287 -1.26 -45.44 80.82
C GLN A 287 -1.45 -46.52 81.89
N ASP A 288 -1.62 -46.18 83.17
CA ASP A 288 -2.05 -47.13 84.20
C ASP A 288 -3.47 -46.83 84.73
N ILE A 289 -4.40 -47.74 84.47
CA ILE A 289 -5.69 -47.77 85.14
C ILE A 289 -5.43 -48.11 86.61
N SER A 290 -5.73 -47.18 87.51
CA SER A 290 -5.60 -47.44 88.94
C SER A 290 -6.71 -48.39 89.40
N TYR A 291 -6.37 -49.42 90.17
CA TYR A 291 -7.34 -50.41 90.67
C TYR A 291 -8.06 -49.97 91.96
N THR A 292 -8.03 -48.68 92.30
CA THR A 292 -8.73 -48.12 93.46
C THR A 292 -9.90 -47.23 93.04
N MET A 293 -11.04 -47.36 93.74
CA MET A 293 -12.28 -46.64 93.42
C MET A 293 -12.10 -45.11 93.39
N ASP A 294 -11.30 -44.56 94.29
CA ASP A 294 -11.08 -43.11 94.39
C ASP A 294 -10.21 -42.57 93.27
N ALA A 295 -9.20 -43.34 92.84
CA ALA A 295 -8.37 -42.97 91.69
C ALA A 295 -9.16 -43.05 90.38
N LEU A 296 -10.04 -44.05 90.22
CA LEU A 296 -10.93 -44.16 89.06
C LEU A 296 -11.95 -43.02 88.99
N LYS A 297 -12.54 -42.62 90.12
CA LYS A 297 -13.42 -41.45 90.16
C LYS A 297 -12.68 -40.18 89.74
N LYS A 298 -11.47 -39.97 90.26
CA LYS A 298 -10.61 -38.83 89.92
C LYS A 298 -10.24 -38.83 88.43
N GLN A 299 -9.78 -39.95 87.90
CA GLN A 299 -9.46 -40.12 86.46
C GLN A 299 -10.68 -39.82 85.58
N ASN A 300 -11.89 -40.27 85.95
CA ASN A 300 -13.12 -40.00 85.21
C ASN A 300 -13.53 -38.52 85.21
N THR A 301 -13.37 -37.80 86.32
CA THR A 301 -13.58 -36.34 86.36
C THR A 301 -12.59 -35.60 85.49
N ASP A 302 -11.30 -35.95 85.56
CA ASP A 302 -10.25 -35.35 84.74
C ASP A 302 -10.52 -35.57 83.24
N LEU A 303 -10.94 -36.78 82.86
CA LEU A 303 -11.36 -37.14 81.49
C LEU A 303 -12.49 -36.25 80.97
N LYS A 304 -13.53 -36.04 81.77
CA LYS A 304 -14.66 -35.18 81.38
C LYS A 304 -14.23 -33.73 81.17
N VAL A 305 -13.35 -33.20 82.01
CA VAL A 305 -12.83 -31.83 81.89
C VAL A 305 -12.00 -31.69 80.63
N THR A 306 -11.09 -32.63 80.35
CA THR A 306 -10.30 -32.63 79.12
C THR A 306 -11.19 -32.70 77.88
N HIS A 307 -12.20 -33.57 77.86
CA HIS A 307 -13.16 -33.69 76.76
C HIS A 307 -13.97 -32.40 76.53
N THR A 308 -14.42 -31.72 77.59
CA THR A 308 -15.12 -30.44 77.43
C THR A 308 -14.21 -29.35 76.87
N CYS A 309 -12.93 -29.34 77.27
CA CYS A 309 -11.97 -28.33 76.85
C CYS A 309 -11.52 -28.52 75.40
N THR A 310 -11.34 -29.77 74.95
CA THR A 310 -11.04 -30.07 73.54
C THR A 310 -12.24 -29.77 72.64
N HIS A 311 -13.47 -30.05 73.11
CA HIS A 311 -14.68 -29.77 72.34
C HIS A 311 -14.93 -28.27 72.13
N THR A 312 -14.75 -27.42 73.15
CA THR A 312 -14.90 -25.96 72.98
C THR A 312 -13.85 -25.37 72.03
N HIS A 313 -12.60 -25.81 72.06
CA HIS A 313 -11.57 -25.30 71.15
C HIS A 313 -11.76 -25.76 69.69
N SER A 314 -12.40 -26.92 69.47
CA SER A 314 -12.70 -27.41 68.12
C SER A 314 -13.72 -26.55 67.35
N HIS A 315 -14.53 -25.73 68.03
CA HIS A 315 -15.55 -24.89 67.40
C HIS A 315 -15.11 -23.43 67.17
N THR A 316 -13.97 -23.01 67.71
CA THR A 316 -13.52 -21.60 67.67
C THR A 316 -12.48 -21.33 66.57
N HIS A 317 -11.85 -22.36 66.00
CA HIS A 317 -10.73 -22.24 65.06
C HIS A 317 -10.92 -23.02 63.73
N ILE A 318 -12.17 -23.38 63.38
CA ILE A 318 -12.56 -23.86 62.03
C ILE A 318 -13.30 -22.74 61.33
#